data_AF-A0A0F6HE81-F1
#
_entry.id   AF-A0A0F6HE81-F1
#
_cell.length_a   1.000
_cell.length_b   1.000
_cell.length_c   1.000
_cell.angle_alpha   90.00
_cell.angle_beta   90.00
_cell.angle_gamma   90.00
#
_symmetry.space_group_name_H-M   'P 1'
#
loop_
_entity.id
_entity.type
_entity.pdbx_description
1 polymer ?
#
loop_
_entity_poly.entity_id
_entity_poly.type
_entity_poly.pdbx_seq_one_letter_code
_entity_poly.pdbx_strand_id
1 'polypeptide(L)'
;MNFCESESVGTLTNLGFADLFKNVGTLTNLGFADLFKNVGTLTSLGFADLFKNVGTLTSLGFTDLFKNVGTLTSLGFTDLFKNVGTLTSLGFADLFKNVGTLTSLGFADLFKNVGTLTSLGFADLF
;
A
#
# COMPACT_ATOMS: atom_id res chain seq x y z
N MET A 1 20.96 -3.08 5.99
CA MET A 1 21.33 -3.61 4.66
C MET A 1 20.56 -2.85 3.61
N ASN A 2 21.21 -2.54 2.49
CA ASN A 2 20.60 -1.90 1.33
C ASN A 2 20.72 -2.86 0.15
N PHE A 3 19.70 -2.93 -0.70
CA PHE A 3 19.69 -3.76 -1.91
C PHE A 3 19.53 -2.87 -3.14
N CYS A 4 20.31 -3.07 -4.20
CA CYS A 4 19.99 -2.43 -5.47
C CYS A 4 18.77 -3.12 -6.10
N GLU A 5 18.88 -4.39 -6.45
CA GLU A 5 17.79 -5.13 -7.06
C GLU A 5 17.77 -6.58 -6.59
N SER A 6 16.58 -7.18 -6.49
CA SER A 6 16.44 -8.63 -6.35
C SER A 6 15.37 -9.20 -7.27
N GLU A 7 15.68 -10.34 -7.88
CA GLU A 7 14.74 -11.08 -8.72
C GLU A 7 13.70 -11.85 -7.91
N SER A 8 14.14 -12.46 -6.80
CA SER A 8 13.27 -13.21 -5.90
C SER A 8 13.87 -13.26 -4.50
N VAL A 9 13.08 -12.87 -3.50
CA VAL A 9 13.43 -12.97 -2.09
C VAL A 9 12.37 -13.81 -1.38
N GLY A 10 12.79 -14.85 -0.68
CA GLY A 10 11.89 -15.67 0.14
C GLY A 10 11.38 -14.89 1.35
N THR A 11 12.26 -14.68 2.33
CA THR A 11 11.94 -13.96 3.56
C THR A 11 13.04 -12.96 3.89
N LEU A 12 12.65 -11.76 4.30
CA LEU A 12 13.58 -10.73 4.73
C LEU A 12 13.00 -9.92 5.89
N THR A 13 13.77 -9.72 6.94
CA THR A 13 13.22 -9.24 8.21
C THR A 13 13.51 -7.77 8.48
N ASN A 14 14.61 -7.22 7.95
CA ASN A 14 14.95 -5.83 8.18
C ASN A 14 15.86 -5.26 7.09
N LEU A 15 15.39 -4.20 6.45
CA LEU A 15 16.10 -3.47 5.41
C LEU A 15 15.97 -1.97 5.62
N GLY A 16 17.05 -1.24 5.35
CA GLY A 16 17.00 0.21 5.30
C GLY A 16 16.33 0.66 4.00
N PHE A 17 16.88 0.19 2.89
CA PHE A 17 16.58 0.70 1.56
C PHE A 17 16.65 -0.40 0.50
N ALA A 18 15.80 -0.31 -0.53
CA ALA A 18 16.00 -1.06 -1.76
C ALA A 18 15.49 -0.31 -3.01
N ASP A 19 16.21 -0.34 -4.13
CA ASP A 19 15.67 0.28 -5.37
C ASP A 19 14.50 -0.56 -5.90
N LEU A 20 14.72 -1.86 -6.12
CA LEU A 20 13.74 -2.72 -6.78
C LEU A 20 13.59 -4.12 -6.16
N PHE A 21 12.33 -4.47 -5.90
CA PHE A 21 11.89 -5.84 -5.66
C PHE A 21 11.00 -6.37 -6.78
N LYS A 22 11.45 -7.42 -7.48
CA LYS A 22 10.61 -8.11 -8.48
C LYS A 22 9.61 -9.07 -7.81
N ASN A 23 10.09 -10.01 -7.01
CA ASN A 23 9.24 -10.97 -6.30
C ASN A 23 9.71 -11.10 -4.85
N VAL A 24 8.80 -10.91 -3.90
CA VAL A 24 9.07 -11.05 -2.46
C VAL A 24 8.01 -11.94 -1.87
N GLY A 25 8.42 -13.00 -1.17
CA GLY A 25 7.51 -13.83 -0.39
C GLY A 25 7.02 -13.08 0.83
N THR A 26 7.92 -12.83 1.78
CA THR A 26 7.65 -12.10 3.03
C THR A 26 8.72 -11.06 3.31
N LEU A 27 8.29 -9.83 3.60
CA LEU A 27 9.15 -8.75 4.09
C LEU A 27 8.56 -8.17 5.37
N THR A 28 9.31 -8.19 6.47
CA THR A 28 8.78 -7.75 7.76
C THR A 28 8.96 -6.25 7.96
N ASN A 29 10.15 -5.71 7.72
CA ASN A 29 10.42 -4.31 7.95
C ASN A 29 11.33 -3.74 6.87
N LEU A 30 10.90 -2.63 6.27
CA LEU A 30 11.67 -1.88 5.29
C LEU A 30 11.49 -0.38 5.53
N GLY A 31 12.58 0.38 5.51
CA GLY A 31 12.50 1.84 5.59
C GLY A 31 11.91 2.43 4.31
N PHE A 32 12.54 2.13 3.17
CA PHE A 32 12.24 2.74 1.88
C PHE A 32 12.41 1.73 0.72
N ALA A 33 11.54 1.81 -0.29
CA ALA A 33 11.87 1.31 -1.63
C ALA A 33 11.26 2.12 -2.77
N ASP A 34 11.93 2.21 -3.92
CA ASP A 34 11.34 2.88 -5.09
C ASP A 34 10.21 2.02 -5.67
N LEU A 35 10.48 0.72 -5.90
CA LEU A 35 9.56 -0.13 -6.66
C LEU A 35 9.39 -1.56 -6.12
N PHE A 36 8.12 -1.92 -5.93
CA PHE A 36 7.67 -3.29 -5.75
C PHE A 36 6.81 -3.77 -6.92
N LYS A 37 7.19 -4.91 -7.53
CA LYS A 37 6.37 -5.56 -8.55
C LYS A 37 5.38 -6.56 -7.96
N ASN A 38 5.87 -7.61 -7.30
CA ASN A 38 5.04 -8.63 -6.67
C ASN A 38 5.50 -8.90 -5.24
N VAL A 39 4.60 -8.71 -4.28
CA VAL A 39 4.84 -9.00 -2.87
C VAL A 39 3.73 -9.89 -2.33
N GLY A 40 4.10 -11.00 -1.71
CA GLY A 40 3.14 -11.84 -0.98
C GLY A 40 2.67 -11.11 0.27
N THR A 41 3.58 -10.93 1.22
CA THR A 41 3.31 -10.29 2.52
C THR A 41 4.35 -9.22 2.83
N LEU A 42 3.88 -8.03 3.18
CA LEU A 42 4.68 -6.94 3.74
C LEU A 42 4.08 -6.49 5.08
N THR A 43 4.84 -6.59 6.16
CA THR A 43 4.32 -6.23 7.49
C THR A 43 4.43 -4.73 7.75
N SER A 44 5.61 -4.15 7.54
CA SER A 44 5.87 -2.74 7.84
C SER A 44 6.76 -2.12 6.78
N LEU A 45 6.33 -0.98 6.27
CA LEU A 45 7.11 -0.15 5.37
C LEU A 45 6.94 1.33 5.72
N GLY A 46 8.05 2.07 5.76
CA GLY A 46 8.02 3.52 5.91
C GLY A 46 7.47 4.21 4.67
N PHE A 47 8.14 4.01 3.54
CA PHE A 47 7.87 4.72 2.30
C PHE A 47 8.07 3.83 1.06
N ALA A 48 7.23 3.97 0.04
CA ALA A 48 7.60 3.58 -1.32
C ALA A 48 6.92 4.39 -2.42
N ASP A 49 7.62 4.65 -3.53
CA ASP A 49 7.03 5.36 -4.67
C ASP A 49 5.93 4.51 -5.32
N LEU A 50 6.22 3.24 -5.64
CA LEU A 50 5.31 2.43 -6.44
C LEU A 50 5.17 0.98 -5.98
N PHE A 51 3.90 0.58 -5.80
CA PHE A 51 3.46 -0.79 -5.69
C PHE A 51 2.60 -1.24 -6.86
N LYS A 52 2.98 -2.35 -7.50
CA LYS A 52 2.16 -2.97 -8.55
C LYS A 52 1.17 -3.99 -8.00
N ASN A 53 1.66 -5.09 -7.44
CA ASN A 53 0.84 -6.16 -6.90
C ASN A 53 1.29 -6.54 -5.50
N VAL A 54 0.38 -6.43 -4.54
CA VAL A 54 0.61 -6.85 -3.15
C VAL A 54 -0.53 -7.75 -2.70
N GLY A 55 -0.20 -8.91 -2.15
CA GLY A 55 -1.18 -9.78 -1.52
C GLY A 55 -1.70 -9.15 -0.23
N THR A 56 -0.81 -9.02 0.75
CA THR A 56 -1.12 -8.48 2.07
C THR A 56 -0.10 -7.43 2.49
N LEU A 57 -0.59 -6.26 2.91
CA LEU A 57 0.18 -5.20 3.53
C LEU A 57 -0.44 -4.81 4.87
N THR A 58 0.31 -4.94 5.97
CA THR A 58 -0.22 -4.62 7.29
C THR A 58 -0.11 -3.12 7.60
N SER A 59 1.08 -2.53 7.45
CA SER A 59 1.30 -1.13 7.76
C SER A 59 2.19 -0.46 6.72
N LEU A 60 1.75 0.72 6.28
CA LEU A 60 2.53 1.60 5.42
C LEU A 60 2.36 3.06 5.85
N GLY A 61 3.47 3.76 6.00
CA GLY A 61 3.47 5.19 6.26
C GLY A 61 2.99 5.98 5.06
N PHE A 62 3.73 5.90 3.96
CA PHE A 62 3.51 6.73 2.77
C PHE A 62 3.73 5.95 1.47
N THR A 63 2.98 6.33 0.43
CA THR A 63 3.24 5.91 -0.94
C THR A 63 2.75 6.91 -1.99
N ASP A 64 3.41 6.99 -3.15
CA ASP A 64 2.83 7.78 -4.25
C ASP A 64 1.73 6.97 -4.95
N LEU A 65 2.00 5.70 -5.30
CA LEU A 65 1.09 4.92 -6.15
C LEU A 65 0.94 3.45 -5.74
N PHE A 66 -0.31 3.07 -5.48
CA PHE A 66 -0.76 1.68 -5.46
C PHE A 66 -1.62 1.31 -6.66
N LYS A 67 -1.35 0.13 -7.23
CA LYS A 67 -2.13 -0.39 -8.37
C LYS A 67 -3.09 -1.52 -8.04
N ASN A 68 -2.62 -2.58 -7.38
CA ASN A 68 -3.43 -3.73 -7.02
C ASN A 68 -3.01 -4.24 -5.65
N VAL A 69 -3.94 -4.22 -4.69
CA VAL A 69 -3.70 -4.76 -3.35
C VAL A 69 -4.85 -5.68 -2.97
N GLY A 70 -4.52 -6.88 -2.50
CA GLY A 70 -5.51 -7.79 -1.94
C GLY A 70 -6.07 -7.23 -0.63
N THR A 71 -5.21 -7.14 0.37
CA THR A 71 -5.53 -6.64 1.71
C THR A 71 -4.53 -5.60 2.18
N LEU A 72 -5.04 -4.47 2.65
CA LEU A 72 -4.29 -3.40 3.31
C LEU A 72 -4.94 -3.08 4.67
N THR A 73 -4.20 -3.25 5.76
CA THR A 73 -4.75 -2.97 7.10
C THR A 73 -4.65 -1.49 7.43
N SER A 74 -3.47 -0.88 7.33
CA SER A 74 -3.27 0.53 7.65
C SER A 74 -2.38 1.22 6.63
N LEU A 75 -2.85 2.38 6.17
CA LEU A 75 -2.09 3.31 5.36
C LEU A 75 -2.21 4.72 5.94
N GLY A 76 -1.08 5.37 6.15
CA GLY A 76 -1.05 6.78 6.57
C GLY A 76 -1.50 7.69 5.45
N PHE A 77 -0.73 7.71 4.36
CA PHE A 77 -0.93 8.62 3.23
C PHE A 77 -0.71 7.94 1.88
N THR A 78 -1.47 8.35 0.87
CA THR A 78 -1.22 8.03 -0.54
C THR A 78 -1.65 9.13 -1.49
N ASP A 79 -0.90 9.39 -2.56
CA ASP A 79 -1.41 10.26 -3.64
C ASP A 79 -2.46 9.50 -4.46
N LEU A 80 -2.12 8.31 -4.96
CA LEU A 80 -2.99 7.56 -5.86
C LEU A 80 -3.11 6.09 -5.47
N PHE A 81 -4.34 5.71 -5.19
CA PHE A 81 -4.70 4.33 -4.90
C PHE A 81 -5.66 3.75 -5.95
N LYS A 82 -5.32 2.57 -6.49
CA LYS A 82 -6.17 1.82 -7.41
C LYS A 82 -6.36 0.38 -6.92
N ASN A 83 -7.55 -0.16 -7.16
CA ASN A 83 -7.93 -1.58 -7.02
C ASN A 83 -7.49 -2.22 -5.70
N VAL A 84 -8.31 -2.07 -4.67
CA VAL A 84 -8.14 -2.78 -3.39
C VAL A 84 -9.26 -3.77 -3.17
N GLY A 85 -8.92 -4.98 -2.75
CA GLY A 85 -9.93 -5.89 -2.19
C GLY A 85 -10.50 -5.32 -0.90
N THR A 86 -9.64 -5.27 0.13
CA THR A 86 -9.99 -4.79 1.47
C THR A 86 -8.99 -3.77 2.00
N LEU A 87 -9.49 -2.61 2.44
CA LEU A 87 -8.76 -1.57 3.15
C LEU A 87 -9.40 -1.35 4.52
N THR A 88 -8.68 -1.58 5.62
CA THR A 88 -9.25 -1.38 6.96
C THR A 88 -9.18 0.09 7.39
N SER A 89 -8.01 0.72 7.28
CA SER A 89 -7.84 2.11 7.69
C SER A 89 -6.94 2.86 6.71
N LEU A 90 -7.44 4.02 6.29
CA LEU A 90 -6.70 5.00 5.49
C LEU A 90 -6.76 6.36 6.18
N GLY A 91 -5.61 6.96 6.43
CA GLY A 91 -5.52 8.32 6.97
C GLY A 91 -5.94 9.35 5.93
N PHE A 92 -5.19 9.43 4.84
CA PHE A 92 -5.37 10.41 3.77
C PHE A 92 -5.14 9.80 2.39
N ALA A 93 -5.95 10.19 1.40
CA ALA A 93 -5.67 9.96 -0.02
C ALA A 93 -6.09 11.12 -0.92
N ASP A 94 -5.25 11.54 -1.87
CA ASP A 94 -5.69 12.51 -2.90
C ASP A 94 -6.71 11.85 -3.85
N LEU A 95 -6.36 10.69 -4.40
CA LEU A 95 -7.20 10.00 -5.37
C LEU A 95 -7.31 8.50 -5.10
N PHE A 96 -8.54 8.04 -4.91
CA PHE A 96 -8.86 6.66 -4.57
C PHE A 96 -9.84 6.03 -5.56
N LYS A 97 -9.53 4.84 -6.09
CA LYS A 97 -10.34 4.16 -7.12
C LYS A 97 -10.50 2.67 -6.86
N ASN A 98 -11.74 2.19 -7.02
CA ASN A 98 -12.11 0.77 -7.05
C ASN A 98 -11.69 0.01 -5.80
N VAL A 99 -12.47 0.10 -4.74
CA VAL A 99 -12.22 -0.66 -3.52
C VAL A 99 -13.42 -1.48 -3.13
N GLY A 100 -13.20 -2.77 -2.91
CA GLY A 100 -14.26 -3.69 -2.50
C GLY A 100 -14.82 -3.29 -1.14
N THR A 101 -13.95 -3.25 -0.13
CA THR A 101 -14.33 -2.90 1.24
C THR A 101 -13.36 -1.87 1.82
N LEU A 102 -13.92 -0.79 2.37
CA LEU A 102 -13.21 0.24 3.13
C LEU A 102 -13.88 0.39 4.50
N THR A 103 -13.16 0.05 5.58
CA THR A 103 -13.75 0.17 6.93
C THR A 103 -13.69 1.60 7.46
N SER A 104 -12.52 2.25 7.38
CA SER A 104 -12.34 3.62 7.89
C SER A 104 -11.48 4.46 6.96
N LEU A 105 -11.98 5.65 6.64
CA LEU A 105 -11.27 6.68 5.89
C LEU A 105 -11.27 7.97 6.70
N GLY A 106 -10.08 8.52 6.95
CA GLY A 106 -9.92 9.83 7.59
C GLY A 106 -10.30 10.95 6.62
N PHE A 107 -9.55 11.09 5.54
CA PHE A 107 -9.74 12.12 4.52
C PHE A 107 -9.51 11.57 3.11
N ALA A 108 -10.32 11.98 2.12
CA ALA A 108 -9.94 11.88 0.72
C ALA A 108 -10.43 13.07 -0.12
N ASP A 109 -9.60 13.54 -1.06
CA ASP A 109 -9.99 14.59 -2.02
C ASP A 109 -10.92 14.05 -3.11
N LEU A 110 -10.69 12.82 -3.59
CA LEU A 110 -11.55 12.22 -4.59
C LEU A 110 -11.58 10.70 -4.46
N PHE A 111 -12.77 10.12 -4.26
CA PHE A 111 -12.95 8.67 -4.25
C PHE A 111 -13.99 8.20 -5.28
N LYS A 112 -13.72 7.07 -5.91
CA LYS A 112 -14.59 6.47 -6.94
C LYS A 112 -14.72 4.96 -6.74
N ASN A 113 -15.94 4.46 -6.87
CA ASN A 113 -16.26 3.03 -6.86
C ASN A 113 -15.79 2.31 -5.59
N VAL A 114 -16.41 2.64 -4.44
CA VAL A 114 -16.24 1.87 -3.20
C VAL A 114 -17.46 0.98 -3.04
N GLY A 115 -17.25 -0.33 -2.91
CA GLY A 115 -18.33 -1.31 -2.76
C GLY A 115 -19.01 -1.19 -1.39
N THR A 116 -18.21 -1.25 -0.32
CA THR A 116 -18.65 -1.06 1.05
C THR A 116 -17.79 -0.02 1.74
N LEU A 117 -18.41 0.99 2.36
CA LEU A 117 -17.77 1.98 3.22
C LEU A 117 -18.47 1.99 4.59
N THR A 118 -17.73 1.76 5.68
CA THR A 118 -18.31 1.75 7.04
C THR A 118 -18.22 3.10 7.74
N SER A 119 -17.08 3.77 7.67
CA SER A 119 -16.84 5.05 8.36
C SER A 119 -16.04 6.00 7.48
N LEU A 120 -16.51 7.25 7.43
CA LEU A 120 -15.89 8.34 6.68
C LEU A 120 -15.76 9.56 7.60
N GLY A 121 -14.53 10.07 7.76
CA GLY A 121 -14.28 11.33 8.44
C GLY A 121 -14.67 12.50 7.55
N PHE A 122 -13.94 12.70 6.46
CA PHE A 122 -14.22 13.70 5.45
C PHE A 122 -13.90 13.16 4.05
N ALA A 123 -14.69 13.53 3.06
CA ALA A 123 -14.26 13.45 1.69
C ALA A 123 -14.87 14.57 0.85
N ASP A 124 -14.07 15.08 -0.08
CA ASP A 124 -14.58 15.94 -1.13
C ASP A 124 -15.15 15.05 -2.26
N LEU A 125 -16.42 15.30 -2.65
CA LEU A 125 -17.09 14.56 -3.72
C LEU A 125 -17.22 15.50 -4.93
N PHE A 126 -16.23 15.47 -5.82
CA PHE A 126 -16.35 16.07 -7.16
C PHE A 126 -16.72 15.03 -8.24
#